data_AF-A0A5C3PQX3-F1
#
_entry.id   AF-A0A5C3PQX3-F1
#
_cell.length_a   1.000
_cell.length_b   1.000
_cell.length_c   1.000
_cell.angle_alpha   90.00
_cell.angle_beta   90.00
_cell.angle_gamma   90.00
#
_symmetry.space_group_name_H-M   'P 1'
#
loop_
_entity.id
_entity.type
_entity.pdbx_description
1 polymer ?
#
loop_
_entity_poly.entity_id
_entity_poly.type
_entity_poly.pdbx_seq_one_letter_code
_entity_poly.pdbx_strand_id
1 'polypeptide(L)'
;AALVVYDFVITLDREIKLFWTRRLTGATVLFFTIRYMPLLYGILGVVNASLDLPPADCDILVKVANTLDWSHLLPFAVFSAMRAYALTRNRVFTSIVLALSLVQMGLNFASYAYGLSGIPGPVEGCVSV
;
A
#
# COMPACT_ATOMS: atom_id res chain seq x y z
N ALA A 1 13.50 -6.25 4.73
CA ALA A 1 13.69 -4.80 4.58
C ALA A 1 15.01 -4.43 3.85
N ALA A 2 16.16 -4.98 4.23
CA ALA A 2 17.47 -4.55 3.69
C ALA A 2 17.60 -4.56 2.15
N LEU A 3 17.13 -5.63 1.48
CA LEU A 3 17.17 -5.72 0.00
C LEU A 3 16.30 -4.66 -0.68
N VAL A 4 15.15 -4.34 -0.09
CA VAL A 4 14.22 -3.31 -0.61
C VAL A 4 14.83 -1.92 -0.49
N VAL A 5 15.47 -1.62 0.64
CA VAL A 5 16.17 -0.34 0.85
C VAL A 5 17.35 -0.21 -0.12
N TYR A 6 18.11 -1.28 -0.33
CA TYR A 6 19.22 -1.29 -1.28
C TYR A 6 18.78 -1.00 -2.71
N ASP A 7 17.73 -1.68 -3.18
CA ASP A 7 17.15 -1.45 -4.52
C ASP A 7 16.60 -0.02 -4.67
N PHE A 8 16.13 0.57 -3.57
CA PHE A 8 15.75 1.96 -3.52
C PHE A 8 16.94 2.89 -3.77
N VAL A 9 17.98 2.77 -2.95
CA VAL A 9 19.14 3.67 -2.99
C VAL A 9 19.80 3.67 -4.37
N ILE A 10 19.92 2.50 -5.01
CA ILE A 10 20.58 2.41 -6.32
C ILE A 10 19.77 3.02 -7.47
N THR A 11 18.44 3.09 -7.35
CA THR A 11 17.56 3.60 -8.40
C THR A 11 17.08 5.04 -8.16
N LEU A 12 17.32 5.60 -6.96
CA LEU A 12 16.99 6.99 -6.61
C LEU A 12 17.60 8.02 -7.58
N ASP A 13 18.86 7.85 -8.00
CA ASP A 13 19.52 8.78 -8.93
C ASP A 13 18.74 8.91 -10.26
N ARG A 14 18.27 7.77 -10.79
CA ARG A 14 17.48 7.74 -12.03
C ARG A 14 16.08 8.30 -11.79
N GLU A 15 15.48 8.03 -10.64
CA GLU A 15 14.17 8.55 -10.25
C GLU A 15 14.12 10.08 -10.19
N ILE A 16 15.11 10.69 -9.55
CA ILE A 16 15.17 12.15 -9.40
C ILE A 16 15.29 12.81 -10.78
N LYS A 17 16.13 12.25 -11.66
CA LYS A 17 16.32 12.75 -13.03
C LYS A 17 15.08 12.60 -13.91
N LEU A 18 14.35 11.48 -13.79
CA LEU A 18 13.23 11.16 -14.69
C LEU A 18 11.87 11.66 -14.18
N PHE A 19 11.60 11.55 -12.89
CA PHE A 19 10.29 11.81 -12.29
C PHE A 19 10.21 13.11 -11.50
N TRP A 20 11.25 13.48 -10.72
CA TRP A 20 11.23 14.76 -9.97
C TRP A 20 11.46 15.98 -10.84
N THR A 21 12.24 15.84 -11.91
CA THR A 21 12.57 16.98 -12.80
C THR A 21 11.45 17.24 -13.83
N ARG A 22 10.46 16.35 -13.94
CA ARG A 22 9.36 16.45 -14.91
C ARG A 22 8.02 16.75 -14.23
N ARG A 23 7.03 17.16 -15.04
CA ARG A 23 5.67 17.45 -14.56
C ARG A 23 5.07 16.21 -13.91
N LEU A 24 4.49 16.37 -12.72
CA LEU A 24 3.75 15.32 -12.04
C LEU A 24 2.54 14.92 -12.88
N THR A 25 2.58 13.72 -13.45
CA THR A 25 1.45 13.12 -14.16
C THR A 25 0.75 12.08 -13.29
N GLY A 26 -0.45 11.65 -13.66
CA GLY A 26 -1.16 10.57 -12.95
C GLY A 26 -0.33 9.27 -12.88
N ALA A 27 0.43 8.95 -13.93
CA ALA A 27 1.33 7.79 -13.95
C ALA A 27 2.51 7.95 -12.97
N THR A 28 3.02 9.17 -12.79
CA THR A 28 4.07 9.49 -11.81
C THR A 28 3.58 9.28 -10.38
N VAL A 29 2.38 9.78 -10.05
CA VAL A 29 1.76 9.56 -8.73
C VAL A 29 1.54 8.08 -8.47
N LEU A 30 0.98 7.37 -9.45
CA LEU A 30 0.74 5.93 -9.37
C LEU A 30 2.03 5.15 -9.10
N PHE A 31 3.12 5.52 -9.78
CA PHE A 31 4.44 4.93 -9.57
C PHE A 31 4.99 5.19 -8.16
N PHE A 32 4.90 6.42 -7.66
CA PHE A 32 5.31 6.75 -6.29
C PHE A 32 4.50 5.96 -5.25
N THR A 33 3.18 5.87 -5.41
CA THR A 33 2.34 5.10 -4.49
C THR A 33 2.73 3.63 -4.46
N ILE A 34 2.89 2.98 -5.62
CA ILE A 34 3.27 1.55 -5.70
C ILE A 34 4.63 1.30 -5.05
N ARG A 35 5.54 2.25 -5.18
CA ARG A 35 6.94 2.04 -4.85
C ARG A 35 7.26 2.35 -3.38
N TYR A 36 6.71 3.43 -2.83
CA TYR A 36 7.06 3.91 -1.49
C TYR A 36 6.17 3.30 -0.40
N MET A 37 4.93 2.93 -0.73
CA MET A 37 4.01 2.34 0.24
C MET A 37 4.47 0.97 0.79
N PRO A 38 5.03 0.01 0.02
CA PRO A 38 5.46 -1.28 0.56
C PRO A 38 6.73 -1.12 1.40
N LEU A 39 7.55 -0.13 1.06
CA LEU A 39 8.74 0.23 1.81
C LEU A 39 8.33 0.75 3.20
N LEU A 40 7.34 1.64 3.26
CA LEU A 40 6.80 2.14 4.52
C LEU A 40 6.19 1.02 5.36
N TYR A 41 5.38 0.13 4.75
CA TYR A 41 4.85 -1.05 5.42
C TYR A 41 5.96 -1.96 5.98
N GLY A 42 7.02 -2.20 5.19
CA GLY A 42 8.17 -2.99 5.63
C GLY A 42 8.94 -2.35 6.79
N ILE A 43 9.04 -1.02 6.84
CA ILE A 43 9.64 -0.30 7.98
C ILE A 43 8.77 -0.48 9.23
N LEU A 44 7.44 -0.31 9.11
CA LEU A 44 6.52 -0.51 10.22
C LEU A 44 6.57 -1.95 10.76
N GLY A 45 6.73 -2.95 9.88
CA GLY A 45 6.94 -4.34 10.30
C GLY A 45 8.24 -4.54 11.10
N VAL A 46 9.34 -3.87 10.72
CA VAL A 46 10.58 -3.89 11.50
C VAL A 46 10.41 -3.19 12.85
N VAL A 47 9.73 -2.04 12.88
CA VAL A 47 9.41 -1.31 14.12
C VAL A 47 8.59 -2.19 15.06
N ASN A 48 7.55 -2.85 14.53
CA ASN A 48 6.68 -3.75 15.28
C ASN A 48 7.43 -4.93 15.90
N ALA A 49 8.41 -5.48 15.18
CA ALA A 49 9.21 -6.61 15.65
C ALA A 49 10.36 -6.21 16.59
N SER A 50 10.75 -4.93 16.62
CA SER A 50 11.96 -4.48 17.33
C SER A 50 11.68 -3.64 18.58
N LEU A 51 10.48 -3.06 18.70
CA LEU A 51 10.12 -2.18 19.81
C LEU A 51 8.93 -2.74 20.60
N ASP A 52 9.03 -2.66 21.92
CA ASP A 52 7.90 -2.86 22.81
C ASP A 52 7.08 -1.56 22.87
N LEU A 53 6.00 -1.49 22.11
CA LEU A 53 5.12 -0.32 22.07
C LEU A 53 4.04 -0.37 23.17
N PRO A 54 3.66 0.77 23.75
CA PRO A 54 2.51 0.85 24.62
C PRO A 54 1.21 0.60 23.83
N PRO A 55 0.11 0.21 24.50
CA PRO A 55 -1.13 -0.21 23.82
C PRO A 55 -1.75 0.86 22.92
N ALA A 56 -1.60 2.14 23.26
CA ALA A 56 -2.10 3.24 22.43
C ALA A 56 -1.34 3.38 21.09
N ASP A 57 -0.01 3.28 21.13
CA ASP A 57 0.82 3.36 19.92
C ASP A 57 0.68 2.09 19.07
N CYS A 58 0.41 0.95 19.71
CA CYS A 58 0.13 -0.32 19.09
C CYS A 58 -1.15 -0.29 18.23
N ASP A 59 -2.23 0.31 18.77
CA ASP A 59 -3.47 0.54 18.04
C ASP A 59 -3.27 1.43 16.80
N ILE A 60 -2.50 2.51 16.96
CA ILE A 60 -2.17 3.40 15.84
C ILE A 60 -1.33 2.66 14.79
N LEU A 61 -0.31 1.91 15.21
CA LEU A 61 0.58 1.18 14.30
C LEU A 61 -0.19 0.17 13.47
N VAL A 62 -1.08 -0.62 14.08
CA VAL A 62 -1.90 -1.61 13.37
C VAL A 62 -2.83 -0.93 12.36
N LYS A 63 -3.50 0.16 12.74
CA LYS A 63 -4.37 0.92 11.83
C LYS A 63 -3.57 1.51 10.66
N VAL A 64 -2.40 2.08 10.92
CA VAL A 64 -1.54 2.61 9.86
C VAL A 64 -1.02 1.47 8.96
N ALA A 65 -0.59 0.35 9.52
CA ALA A 65 -0.10 -0.78 8.74
C ALA A 65 -1.20 -1.36 7.83
N ASN A 66 -2.41 -1.58 8.36
CA ASN A 66 -3.54 -2.09 7.58
C ASN A 66 -4.01 -1.08 6.53
N THR A 67 -4.10 0.22 6.85
CA THR A 67 -4.44 1.23 5.83
C THR A 67 -3.41 1.24 4.69
N LEU A 68 -2.12 1.16 5.00
CA LEU A 68 -1.06 1.13 3.99
C LEU A 68 -1.14 -0.12 3.11
N ASP A 69 -1.30 -1.30 3.72
CA ASP A 69 -1.46 -2.55 2.99
C ASP A 69 -2.67 -2.50 2.04
N TRP A 70 -3.82 -2.06 2.53
CA TRP A 70 -5.03 -1.98 1.71
C TRP A 70 -4.99 -0.87 0.67
N SER A 71 -4.28 0.23 0.95
CA SER A 71 -4.12 1.32 -0.01
C SER A 71 -3.37 0.89 -1.28
N HIS A 72 -2.54 -0.16 -1.21
CA HIS A 72 -1.90 -0.72 -2.40
C HIS A 72 -2.88 -1.35 -3.38
N LEU A 73 -4.06 -1.76 -2.94
CA LEU A 73 -5.07 -2.34 -3.83
C LEU A 73 -5.54 -1.32 -4.87
N LEU A 74 -5.53 -0.02 -4.56
CA LEU A 74 -5.88 1.04 -5.51
C LEU A 74 -4.99 1.04 -6.76
N PRO A 75 -3.65 1.20 -6.63
CA PRO A 75 -2.81 1.22 -7.81
C PRO A 75 -2.86 -0.09 -8.60
N PHE A 76 -3.00 -1.24 -7.93
CA PHE A 76 -3.19 -2.53 -8.63
C PHE A 76 -4.50 -2.58 -9.43
N ALA A 77 -5.61 -2.10 -8.85
CA ALA A 77 -6.90 -2.00 -9.53
C ALA A 77 -6.86 -1.05 -10.74
N VAL A 78 -6.17 0.08 -10.60
CA VAL A 78 -6.00 1.03 -11.71
C VAL A 78 -5.14 0.43 -12.82
N PHE A 79 -4.04 -0.25 -12.48
CA PHE A 79 -3.21 -0.95 -13.46
C PHE A 79 -3.94 -2.08 -14.17
N SER A 80 -4.73 -2.88 -13.45
CA SER A 80 -5.52 -3.96 -14.06
C SER A 80 -6.57 -3.41 -15.03
N ALA A 81 -7.30 -2.36 -14.63
CA ALA A 81 -8.27 -1.70 -15.48
C ALA A 81 -7.64 -1.06 -16.73
N MET A 82 -6.49 -0.37 -16.60
CA MET A 82 -5.77 0.19 -17.75
C MET A 82 -5.35 -0.89 -18.76
N ARG A 83 -4.86 -2.03 -18.26
CA ARG A 83 -4.50 -3.18 -19.11
C ARG A 83 -5.72 -3.79 -19.80
N ALA A 84 -6.82 -3.96 -19.07
CA ALA A 84 -8.08 -4.47 -19.63
C ALA A 84 -8.63 -3.54 -20.72
N TYR A 85 -8.55 -2.22 -20.53
CA TYR A 85 -8.96 -1.23 -21.52
C TYR A 85 -8.11 -1.28 -22.79
N ALA A 86 -6.79 -1.45 -22.64
CA ALA A 86 -5.88 -1.56 -23.77
C ALA A 86 -6.18 -2.77 -24.66
N LEU A 87 -6.54 -3.91 -24.06
CA LEU A 87 -6.83 -5.17 -24.78
C LEU A 87 -8.23 -5.19 -25.39
N THR A 88 -9.25 -4.83 -24.62
CA THR A 88 -10.65 -4.97 -25.05
C THR A 88 -11.16 -3.76 -25.81
N ARG A 89 -10.52 -2.58 -25.64
CA ARG A 89 -11.00 -1.27 -26.12
C ARG A 89 -12.45 -0.96 -25.71
N ASN A 90 -13.02 -1.72 -24.77
CA ASN A 90 -14.41 -1.66 -24.37
C ASN A 90 -14.50 -1.15 -22.93
N ARG A 91 -15.22 -0.03 -22.76
CA ARG A 91 -15.38 0.60 -21.45
C ARG A 91 -16.21 -0.23 -20.49
N VAL A 92 -17.16 -1.04 -20.96
CA VAL A 92 -18.00 -1.87 -20.08
C VAL A 92 -17.16 -2.94 -19.37
N PHE A 93 -16.37 -3.70 -20.12
CA PHE A 93 -15.47 -4.70 -19.54
C PHE A 93 -14.43 -4.08 -18.61
N THR A 94 -13.89 -2.92 -18.97
CA THR A 94 -12.97 -2.16 -18.12
C THR A 94 -13.62 -1.76 -16.80
N SER A 95 -14.83 -1.22 -16.85
CA SER A 95 -15.58 -0.84 -15.65
C SER A 95 -15.92 -2.04 -14.76
N ILE A 96 -16.22 -3.20 -15.34
CA ILE A 96 -16.45 -4.44 -14.59
C ILE A 96 -15.16 -4.85 -13.85
N VAL A 97 -14.01 -4.86 -14.54
CA VAL A 97 -12.72 -5.20 -13.90
C VAL A 97 -12.38 -4.22 -12.78
N LEU A 98 -12.59 -2.92 -13.01
CA LEU A 98 -12.36 -1.89 -11.99
C LEU A 98 -13.29 -2.09 -10.78
N ALA A 99 -14.58 -2.32 -11.03
CA ALA A 99 -15.57 -2.53 -9.97
C ALA A 99 -15.23 -3.77 -9.14
N LEU A 100 -14.92 -4.90 -9.76
CA LEU A 100 -14.51 -6.12 -9.05
C LEU A 100 -13.25 -5.89 -8.21
N SER A 101 -12.28 -5.14 -8.72
CA SER A 101 -11.05 -4.84 -7.99
C SER A 101 -11.30 -3.89 -6.80
N LEU A 102 -12.25 -2.95 -6.93
CA LEU A 102 -12.66 -2.04 -5.87
C LEU A 102 -13.44 -2.74 -4.75
N VAL A 103 -14.19 -3.81 -5.05
CA VAL A 103 -14.89 -4.61 -4.03
C VAL A 103 -13.91 -5.14 -3.00
N GLN A 104 -12.76 -5.68 -3.44
CA GLN A 104 -11.73 -6.17 -2.52
C GLN A 104 -11.25 -5.07 -1.57
N MET A 105 -11.07 -3.85 -2.08
CA MET A 105 -10.71 -2.72 -1.23
C MET A 105 -11.83 -2.37 -0.23
N GLY A 106 -13.08 -2.31 -0.68
CA GLY A 106 -14.22 -2.01 0.19
C GLY A 106 -14.36 -2.99 1.34
N LEU A 107 -14.16 -4.29 1.07
CA LEU A 107 -14.20 -5.34 2.10
C LEU A 107 -13.07 -5.19 3.12
N ASN A 108 -11.86 -4.87 2.69
CA ASN A 108 -10.74 -4.63 3.60
C ASN A 108 -11.02 -3.42 4.50
N PHE A 109 -11.46 -2.29 3.95
CA PHE A 109 -11.79 -1.10 4.76
C PHE A 109 -13.00 -1.29 5.67
N ALA A 110 -13.94 -2.19 5.33
CA ALA A 110 -15.08 -2.50 6.19
C ALA A 110 -14.65 -3.04 7.56
N SER A 111 -13.47 -3.64 7.69
CA SER A 111 -12.89 -4.06 8.97
C SER A 111 -12.78 -2.91 9.99
N TYR A 112 -12.60 -1.65 9.56
CA TYR A 112 -12.64 -0.50 10.47
C TYR A 112 -14.02 -0.30 11.09
N ALA A 113 -15.10 -0.56 10.35
CA ALA A 113 -16.46 -0.45 10.86
C ALA A 113 -16.79 -1.55 11.88
N TYR A 114 -16.10 -2.68 11.83
CA TYR A 114 -16.24 -3.78 12.78
C TYR A 114 -15.39 -3.61 14.05
N GLY A 115 -14.68 -2.48 14.21
CA GLY A 115 -13.94 -2.17 15.44
C GLY A 115 -12.49 -2.64 15.46
N LEU A 116 -11.81 -2.67 14.30
CA LEU A 116 -10.41 -3.04 14.19
C LEU A 116 -9.53 -2.26 15.19
N SER A 117 -8.82 -3.00 16.03
CA SER A 117 -7.91 -2.44 17.04
C SER A 117 -6.60 -3.23 17.14
N GLY A 118 -5.56 -2.58 17.65
CA GLY A 118 -4.25 -3.21 17.86
C GLY A 118 -3.99 -3.50 19.34
N ILE A 119 -3.57 -4.72 19.65
CA ILE A 119 -3.13 -5.11 21.00
C ILE A 119 -1.69 -5.66 20.96
N PRO A 120 -0.88 -5.41 22.00
CA PRO A 120 0.47 -5.97 22.07
C PRO A 120 0.38 -7.48 22.30
N GLY A 121 0.99 -8.25 21.39
CA GLY A 121 1.12 -9.70 21.46
C GLY A 121 2.44 -10.12 22.11
N PRO A 122 2.50 -11.30 22.74
CA PRO A 122 3.66 -11.74 23.52
C PRO A 122 4.89 -12.19 22.69
N VAL A 123 4.77 -12.31 21.36
CA VAL A 123 5.84 -12.87 20.50
C VAL A 123 6.03 -12.10 19.18
N GLU A 124 4.93 -11.67 18.54
CA GLU A 124 4.95 -11.05 17.20
C GLU A 124 4.87 -9.51 17.23
N GLY A 125 4.98 -8.89 18.41
CA GLY A 125 4.71 -7.46 18.59
C GLY A 125 3.20 -7.16 18.55
N CYS A 126 2.78 -6.04 17.97
CA CYS A 126 1.39 -5.66 17.86
C CYS A 126 0.62 -6.52 16.86
N VAL A 127 -0.59 -6.96 17.25
CA VAL A 127 -1.50 -7.76 16.44
C VAL A 127 -2.86 -7.10 16.33
N SER A 128 -3.51 -7.26 15.18
CA SER A 128 -4.87 -6.76 14.94
C SER A 128 -5.93 -7.71 15.52
N VAL A 129 -6.94 -7.14 16.18
CA VAL A 129 -8.14 -7.82 16.69
C VAL A 129 -9.42 -7.15 16.23
#